data_AF-A0A9W4TZC0-F1
#
_entry.id   AF-A0A9W4TZC0-F1
#
_cell.length_a   1.000
_cell.length_b   1.000
_cell.length_c   1.000
_cell.angle_alpha   90.00
_cell.angle_beta   90.00
_cell.angle_gamma   90.00
#
_symmetry.space_group_name_H-M   'P 1'
#
loop_
_entity.id
_entity.type
_entity.pdbx_description
1 polymer ?
#
loop_
_entity_poly.entity_id
_entity_poly.type
_entity_poly.pdbx_seq_one_letter_code
_entity_poly.pdbx_strand_id
1 'polypeptide(L)'
;MASSDKKKYINRREEKSRDIKKALTHRARIRKNYFKLLKTEGYEERNKDESNDHEDQPKRKPINFQERAAIAKKRKDENRKLQLEKIQDKLKTIETKNRERQFKKDQFKQSSNQKGQPLMGPRINNLLDKIKNDQSI
;
A
#
# COMPACT_ATOMS: atom_id res chain seq x y z
N MET A 1 31.64 34.35 -1.99
CA MET A 1 31.93 33.39 -0.90
C MET A 1 30.73 32.46 -0.74
N ALA A 2 30.90 31.17 -1.00
CA ALA A 2 29.82 30.20 -0.90
C ALA A 2 29.56 29.84 0.57
N SER A 3 28.40 30.24 1.11
CA SER A 3 27.90 29.73 2.40
C SER A 3 27.37 28.32 2.18
N SER A 4 28.16 27.33 2.58
CA SER A 4 27.78 25.93 2.62
C SER A 4 26.69 25.74 3.68
N ASP A 5 25.43 25.73 3.25
CA ASP A 5 24.30 25.24 4.05
C ASP A 5 24.46 23.73 4.27
N LYS A 6 25.33 23.39 5.22
CA LYS A 6 25.43 22.05 5.79
C LYS A 6 24.13 21.81 6.54
N LYS A 7 23.11 21.30 5.85
CA LYS A 7 21.91 20.75 6.46
C LYS A 7 22.37 19.63 7.39
N LYS A 8 22.52 19.99 8.67
CA LYS A 8 22.77 19.07 9.79
C LYS A 8 21.74 17.96 9.64
N TYR A 9 22.14 16.70 9.80
CA TYR A 9 21.19 15.58 9.85
C TYR A 9 20.24 15.82 11.03
N ILE A 10 19.17 16.58 10.79
CA ILE A 10 18.09 16.79 11.74
C ILE A 10 17.37 15.45 11.78
N ASN A 11 17.21 14.90 12.98
CA ASN A 11 16.42 13.70 13.20
C ASN A 11 15.06 13.88 12.50
N ARG A 12 14.84 13.20 11.36
CA ARG A 12 13.64 13.35 10.51
C ARG A 12 12.35 13.13 11.31
N ARG A 13 12.42 12.33 12.36
CA ARG A 13 11.34 12.10 13.33
C ARG A 13 11.02 13.34 14.16
N GLU A 14 12.03 14.03 14.67
CA GLU A 14 11.87 15.23 15.49
C GLU A 14 11.38 16.42 14.67
N GLU A 15 11.90 16.59 13.45
CA GLU A 15 11.46 17.63 12.52
C GLU A 15 9.98 17.46 12.17
N LYS A 16 9.58 16.26 11.74
CA LYS A 16 8.17 15.93 11.50
C LYS A 16 7.31 16.16 12.74
N SER A 17 7.80 15.79 13.92
CA SER A 17 7.07 16.01 15.18
C SER A 17 6.90 17.51 15.49
N ARG A 18 7.90 18.34 15.19
CA ARG A 18 7.83 19.81 15.34
C ARG A 18 6.85 20.41 14.34
N ASP A 19 6.85 19.94 13.10
CA ASP A 19 5.93 20.43 12.06
C ASP A 19 4.49 20.04 12.35
N ILE A 20 4.24 18.82 12.84
CA ILE A 20 2.92 18.39 13.31
C ILE A 20 2.44 19.31 14.44
N LYS A 21 3.30 19.60 15.44
CA LYS A 21 2.96 20.51 16.54
C LYS A 21 2.63 21.92 16.03
N LYS A 22 3.44 22.46 15.11
CA LYS A 22 3.18 23.77 14.48
C LYS A 22 1.84 23.79 13.75
N ALA A 23 1.53 22.75 12.97
CA ALA A 23 0.27 22.63 12.24
C ALA A 23 -0.95 22.53 13.17
N LEU A 24 -0.84 21.77 14.27
CA LEU A 24 -1.90 21.65 15.27
C LEU A 24 -2.17 22.99 15.97
N THR A 25 -1.11 23.70 16.38
CA THR A 25 -1.24 25.04 16.99
C THR A 25 -1.84 26.04 16.00
N HIS A 26 -1.40 26.02 14.74
CA HIS A 26 -1.95 26.86 13.68
C HIS A 26 -3.45 26.59 13.46
N ARG A 27 -3.84 25.32 13.34
CA ARG A 27 -5.25 24.91 13.21
C ARG A 27 -6.09 25.37 14.39
N ALA A 28 -5.59 25.22 15.61
CA ALA A 28 -6.28 25.68 16.82
C ALA A 28 -6.45 27.20 16.83
N ARG A 29 -5.43 27.95 16.39
CA ARG A 29 -5.48 29.42 16.28
C ARG A 29 -6.48 29.88 15.23
N ILE A 30 -6.49 29.27 14.04
CA ILE A 30 -7.49 29.56 12.99
C ILE A 30 -8.89 29.28 13.51
N ARG A 31 -9.11 28.11 14.14
CA ARG A 31 -10.41 27.76 14.72
C ARG A 31 -10.87 28.79 15.75
N LYS A 32 -9.98 29.23 16.64
CA LYS A 32 -10.29 30.28 17.63
C LYS A 32 -10.65 31.60 16.96
N ASN A 33 -9.91 32.01 15.94
CA ASN A 33 -10.19 33.24 15.19
C ASN A 33 -11.52 33.16 14.44
N TYR A 34 -11.81 32.02 13.82
CA TYR A 34 -13.08 31.75 13.14
C TYR A 34 -14.27 31.87 14.10
N PHE A 35 -14.19 31.23 15.28
CA PHE A 35 -15.27 31.36 16.27
C PHE A 35 -15.41 32.78 16.83
N LYS A 36 -14.33 33.56 16.92
CA LYS A 36 -14.43 34.98 17.27
C LYS A 36 -15.15 35.77 16.17
N LEU A 37 -14.84 35.49 14.91
CA LEU A 37 -15.48 36.14 13.76
C LEU A 37 -16.98 35.82 13.70
N LEU A 38 -17.35 34.54 13.84
CA LEU A 38 -18.75 34.12 13.90
C LEU A 38 -19.52 34.81 15.02
N LYS A 39 -18.89 34.97 16.20
CA LYS A 39 -19.47 35.71 17.32
C LYS A 39 -19.67 37.19 16.99
N THR A 40 -18.71 37.83 16.30
CA THR A 40 -18.84 39.23 15.88
C THR A 40 -19.91 39.44 14.80
N GLU A 41 -20.13 38.43 13.95
CA GLU A 41 -21.12 38.45 12.86
C GLU A 41 -22.54 38.06 13.34
N GLY A 42 -22.71 37.77 14.64
CA GLY A 42 -24.01 37.46 15.24
C GLY A 42 -24.50 36.03 15.00
N TYR A 43 -23.68 35.16 14.41
CA TYR A 43 -23.95 33.74 14.20
C TYR A 43 -23.51 32.90 15.43
N GLU A 44 -23.91 33.28 16.64
CA GLU A 44 -23.75 32.39 17.80
C GLU A 44 -24.70 31.19 17.64
N GLU A 45 -24.16 30.04 17.22
CA GLU A 45 -24.84 28.76 17.40
C GLU A 45 -25.16 28.59 18.88
N ARG A 46 -26.46 28.52 19.15
CA ARG A 46 -27.06 28.30 20.46
C ARG A 46 -26.41 27.06 21.10
N ASN A 47 -25.76 27.31 22.24
CA ASN A 47 -25.37 26.34 23.27
C ASN A 47 -24.55 25.12 22.83
N LYS A 48 -23.26 25.25 23.11
CA LYS A 48 -22.27 24.19 23.11
C LYS A 48 -22.25 23.44 24.44
N ASP A 49 -23.39 22.91 24.86
CA ASP A 49 -23.49 22.02 26.02
C ASP A 49 -24.05 20.62 25.68
N GLU A 50 -24.42 20.36 24.42
CA GLU A 50 -25.01 19.07 24.01
C GLU A 50 -24.28 18.46 22.81
N SER A 51 -23.01 18.11 22.99
CA SER A 51 -22.38 17.09 22.13
C SER A 51 -21.43 16.20 22.94
N ASN A 52 -21.97 15.62 24.01
CA ASN A 52 -21.53 14.30 24.45
C ASN A 52 -22.32 13.26 23.63
N ASP A 53 -22.25 13.33 22.29
CA ASP A 53 -22.72 12.29 21.39
C ASP A 53 -21.72 11.12 21.38
N HIS A 54 -21.53 10.54 22.56
CA HIS A 54 -21.21 9.12 22.70
C HIS A 54 -22.52 8.37 22.94
N GLU A 55 -23.54 8.61 22.11
CA GLU A 55 -24.72 7.77 22.10
C GLU A 55 -24.35 6.34 21.66
N ASP A 56 -24.65 5.40 22.56
CA ASP A 56 -25.01 4.01 22.29
C ASP A 56 -24.06 3.11 21.49
N GLN A 57 -22.76 3.14 21.83
CA GLN A 57 -22.01 1.89 21.78
C GLN A 57 -22.42 1.05 23.00
N PRO A 58 -23.00 -0.16 22.84
CA PRO A 58 -23.31 -1.01 23.98
C PRO A 58 -22.03 -1.23 24.77
N LYS A 59 -21.99 -0.74 26.02
CA LYS A 59 -20.85 -0.91 26.93
C LYS A 59 -20.63 -2.41 27.05
N ARG A 60 -19.65 -2.93 26.32
CA ARG A 60 -19.33 -4.36 26.31
C ARG A 60 -19.01 -4.75 27.74
N LYS A 61 -19.66 -5.80 28.24
CA LYS A 61 -19.39 -6.34 29.56
C LYS A 61 -17.86 -6.54 29.72
N PRO A 62 -17.26 -6.10 30.83
CA PRO A 62 -15.83 -6.27 31.03
C PRO A 62 -15.50 -7.77 30.98
N ILE A 63 -14.77 -8.15 29.94
CA ILE A 63 -14.33 -9.53 29.68
C ILE A 63 -13.41 -9.97 30.82
N ASN A 64 -13.61 -11.19 31.32
CA ASN A 64 -12.78 -11.76 32.39
C ASN A 64 -11.30 -11.87 31.93
N PHE A 65 -10.34 -11.80 32.86
CA PHE A 65 -8.91 -11.85 32.55
C PHE A 65 -8.53 -13.10 31.73
N GLN A 66 -9.09 -14.26 32.09
CA GLN A 66 -8.86 -15.52 31.38
C GLN A 66 -9.37 -15.49 29.93
N GLU A 67 -10.58 -14.97 29.73
CA GLU A 67 -11.17 -14.80 28.40
C GLU A 67 -10.37 -13.83 27.55
N ARG A 68 -9.89 -12.73 28.15
CA ARG A 68 -9.02 -11.75 27.48
C ARG A 68 -7.71 -12.37 27.04
N ALA A 69 -7.09 -13.19 27.89
CA ALA A 69 -5.86 -13.91 27.55
C ALA A 69 -6.08 -14.91 26.40
N ALA A 70 -7.19 -15.65 26.42
CA ALA A 70 -7.56 -16.56 25.35
C ALA A 70 -7.80 -15.84 24.02
N ILE A 71 -8.52 -14.70 24.03
CA ILE A 71 -8.74 -13.87 22.85
C ILE A 71 -7.41 -13.33 22.30
N ALA A 72 -6.53 -12.85 23.18
CA ALA A 72 -5.21 -12.36 22.76
C ALA A 72 -4.37 -13.46 22.11
N LYS A 73 -4.41 -14.70 22.65
CA LYS A 73 -3.75 -15.87 22.08
C LYS A 73 -4.31 -16.21 20.69
N LYS A 74 -5.65 -16.31 20.56
CA LYS A 74 -6.31 -16.55 19.27
C LYS A 74 -5.92 -15.53 18.20
N ARG A 75 -5.95 -14.24 18.55
CA ARG A 75 -5.54 -13.16 17.62
C ARG A 75 -4.09 -13.29 17.18
N LYS A 76 -3.17 -13.67 18.08
CA LYS A 76 -1.76 -13.91 17.73
C LYS A 76 -1.62 -15.11 16.80
N ASP A 77 -2.34 -16.19 17.06
CA ASP A 77 -2.30 -17.40 16.25
C ASP A 77 -2.88 -17.16 14.84
N GLU A 78 -4.01 -16.46 14.75
CA GLU A 78 -4.61 -16.04 13.48
C GLU A 78 -3.67 -15.14 12.68
N ASN A 79 -3.08 -14.12 13.31
CA ASN A 79 -2.10 -13.26 12.65
C ASN A 79 -0.89 -14.04 12.15
N ARG A 80 -0.40 -15.02 12.93
CA ARG A 80 0.70 -15.89 12.53
C ARG A 80 0.31 -16.75 11.32
N LYS A 81 -0.89 -17.33 11.31
CA LYS A 81 -1.42 -18.10 10.18
C LYS A 81 -1.53 -17.24 8.91
N LEU A 82 -2.10 -16.04 9.02
CA LEU A 82 -2.23 -15.10 7.91
C LEU A 82 -0.86 -14.67 7.35
N GLN A 83 0.15 -14.50 8.21
CA GLN A 83 1.50 -14.19 7.76
C GLN A 83 2.13 -15.38 7.02
N LEU A 84 1.98 -16.59 7.54
CA LEU A 84 2.49 -17.81 6.89
C LEU A 84 1.83 -18.03 5.53
N GLU A 85 0.52 -17.87 5.43
CA GLU A 85 -0.23 -17.97 4.17
C GLU A 85 0.28 -16.95 3.13
N LYS A 86 0.43 -15.68 3.54
CA LYS A 86 1.02 -14.64 2.67
C LYS A 86 2.43 -14.98 2.19
N ILE A 87 3.23 -15.64 3.02
CA ILE A 87 4.58 -16.08 2.63
C ILE A 87 4.48 -17.23 1.62
N GLN A 88 3.61 -18.21 1.85
CA GLN A 88 3.39 -19.33 0.93
C GLN A 88 2.92 -18.84 -0.44
N ASP A 89 1.98 -17.91 -0.50
CA ASP A 89 1.48 -17.36 -1.77
C ASP A 89 2.56 -16.58 -2.51
N LYS A 90 3.40 -15.82 -1.79
CA LYS A 90 4.56 -15.16 -2.38
C LYS A 90 5.54 -16.17 -2.99
N LEU A 91 5.81 -17.28 -2.31
CA LEU A 91 6.70 -18.31 -2.83
C LEU A 91 6.11 -18.97 -4.09
N LYS A 92 4.83 -19.33 -4.09
CA LYS A 92 4.13 -19.90 -5.26
C LYS A 92 4.14 -18.94 -6.46
N THR A 93 3.89 -17.66 -6.23
CA THR A 93 3.90 -16.64 -7.30
C THR A 93 5.30 -16.40 -7.86
N ILE A 94 6.35 -16.51 -7.03
CA ILE A 94 7.74 -16.45 -7.51
C ILE A 94 8.07 -17.69 -8.33
N GLU A 95 7.70 -18.88 -7.86
CA GLU A 95 7.97 -20.15 -8.53
C GLU A 95 7.31 -20.21 -9.92
N THR A 96 6.02 -19.88 -10.00
CA THR A 96 5.28 -19.82 -11.27
C THR A 96 5.91 -18.84 -12.26
N LYS A 97 6.23 -17.62 -11.82
CA LYS A 97 6.91 -16.61 -12.67
C LYS A 97 8.30 -17.05 -13.13
N ASN A 98 9.06 -17.74 -12.27
CA ASN A 98 10.37 -18.28 -12.63
C ASN A 98 10.23 -19.39 -13.66
N ARG A 99 9.26 -20.29 -13.50
CA ARG A 99 8.96 -21.36 -14.44
C ARG A 99 8.55 -20.81 -15.81
N GLU A 100 7.65 -19.82 -15.83
CA GLU A 100 7.25 -19.13 -17.08
C GLU A 100 8.43 -18.45 -17.77
N ARG A 101 9.31 -17.80 -17.00
CA ARG A 101 10.51 -17.15 -17.54
C ARG A 101 11.47 -18.18 -18.14
N GLN A 102 11.69 -19.30 -17.45
CA GLN A 102 12.53 -20.39 -17.96
C GLN A 102 11.95 -20.97 -19.25
N PHE A 103 10.65 -21.27 -19.26
CA PHE A 103 9.95 -21.75 -20.44
C PHE A 103 10.10 -20.78 -21.64
N LYS A 104 9.85 -19.49 -21.42
CA LYS A 104 10.04 -18.45 -22.46
C LYS A 104 11.49 -18.33 -22.90
N LYS A 105 12.44 -18.45 -21.97
CA LYS A 105 13.88 -18.42 -22.27
C LYS A 105 14.29 -19.60 -23.16
N ASP A 106 13.79 -20.79 -22.86
CA ASP A 106 14.10 -21.99 -23.64
C ASP A 106 13.42 -21.96 -25.01
N GLN A 107 12.17 -21.49 -25.07
CA GLN A 107 11.49 -21.23 -26.34
C GLN A 107 12.25 -20.18 -27.19
N PHE A 108 12.77 -19.13 -26.56
CA PHE A 108 13.57 -18.11 -27.25
C PHE A 108 14.90 -18.67 -27.76
N LYS A 109 15.61 -19.49 -26.97
CA LYS A 109 16.84 -20.18 -27.42
C LYS A 109 16.60 -21.10 -28.62
N GLN A 110 15.45 -21.77 -28.67
CA GLN A 110 15.10 -22.65 -29.78
C GLN A 110 14.74 -21.87 -31.06
N SER A 111 14.09 -20.71 -30.90
CA SER A 111 13.56 -19.93 -32.03
C SER A 111 14.47 -18.82 -32.52
N SER A 112 15.52 -18.43 -31.78
CA SER A 112 16.38 -17.30 -32.11
C SER A 112 17.87 -17.62 -31.98
N ASN A 113 18.69 -16.92 -32.76
CA ASN A 113 20.15 -16.98 -32.69
C ASN A 113 20.69 -16.12 -31.54
N GLN A 114 22.01 -16.19 -31.30
CA GLN A 114 22.68 -15.47 -30.21
C GLN A 114 22.54 -13.93 -30.29
N LYS A 115 22.20 -13.37 -31.47
CA LYS A 115 21.95 -11.94 -31.70
C LYS A 115 20.47 -11.56 -31.54
N GLY A 116 19.60 -12.51 -31.20
CA GLY A 116 18.16 -12.30 -31.05
C GLY A 116 17.38 -12.25 -32.37
N GLN A 117 18.03 -12.55 -33.50
CA GLN A 117 17.33 -12.72 -34.77
C GLN A 117 16.68 -14.11 -34.79
N PRO A 118 15.47 -14.26 -35.35
CA PRO A 118 14.82 -15.55 -35.42
C PRO A 118 15.58 -16.50 -36.35
N LEU A 119 15.61 -17.78 -35.99
CA LEU A 119 16.27 -18.82 -36.76
C LEU A 119 15.52 -19.03 -38.08
N MET A 120 16.23 -18.90 -39.20
CA MET A 120 15.60 -18.86 -40.52
C MET A 120 14.90 -20.17 -40.91
N GLY A 121 15.46 -21.34 -40.58
CA GLY A 121 14.85 -22.64 -40.93
C GLY A 121 13.41 -22.80 -40.40
N PRO A 122 13.20 -22.79 -39.07
CA PRO A 122 11.86 -22.83 -38.50
C PRO A 122 10.97 -21.66 -38.96
N ARG A 123 11.55 -20.47 -39.14
CA ARG A 123 10.80 -19.29 -39.61
C ARG A 123 10.29 -19.45 -41.03
N ILE A 124 11.06 -20.05 -41.93
CA ILE A 124 10.68 -20.33 -43.32
C ILE A 124 9.51 -21.31 -43.34
N ASN A 125 9.57 -22.41 -42.58
CA ASN A 125 8.46 -23.36 -42.50
C ASN A 125 7.17 -22.69 -42.02
N ASN A 126 7.25 -21.88 -40.96
CA ASN A 126 6.10 -21.11 -40.48
C ASN A 126 5.53 -20.14 -41.53
N LEU A 127 6.39 -19.56 -42.39
CA LEU A 127 5.96 -18.71 -43.50
C LEU A 127 5.27 -19.51 -44.60
N LEU A 128 5.82 -20.67 -44.97
CA LEU A 128 5.23 -21.56 -45.96
C LEU A 128 3.88 -22.11 -45.50
N ASP A 129 3.77 -22.51 -44.22
CA ASP A 129 2.52 -22.98 -43.63
C ASP A 129 1.45 -21.89 -43.62
N LYS A 130 1.82 -20.63 -43.32
CA LYS A 130 0.90 -19.48 -43.43
C LYS A 130 0.42 -19.28 -44.85
N ILE A 131 1.31 -19.28 -45.83
CA ILE A 131 0.96 -19.12 -47.24
C ILE A 131 0.00 -20.25 -47.68
N LYS A 132 0.28 -21.49 -47.25
CA LYS A 132 -0.58 -22.63 -47.56
C LYS A 132 -1.98 -22.50 -46.94
N ASN A 133 -2.05 -22.02 -45.70
CA ASN A 133 -3.33 -21.79 -45.01
C ASN A 133 -4.12 -20.63 -45.64
N ASP A 134 -3.45 -19.56 -46.05
CA ASP A 134 -4.09 -18.42 -46.71
C ASP A 134 -4.59 -18.76 -48.13
N GLN A 135 -3.97 -19.75 -48.80
CA GLN A 135 -4.39 -20.26 -50.11
C GLN A 135 -5.48 -21.35 -50.07
N SER A 136 -5.81 -21.87 -48.88
CA SER A 136 -6.85 -22.90 -48.69
C SER A 136 -8.17 -22.32 -48.15
N ILE A 137 -8.25 -20.99 -48.05
CA ILE A 137 -9.45 -20.18 -47.86
C ILE A 137 -9.83 -19.58 -49.22
#